data_AF-A0A7X3NXQ1-F1
#
_entry.id   AF-A0A7X3NXQ1-F1
#
_cell.length_a   1.000
_cell.length_b   1.000
_cell.length_c   1.000
_cell.angle_alpha   90.00
_cell.angle_beta   90.00
_cell.angle_gamma   90.00
#
_symmetry.space_group_name_H-M   'P 1'
#
loop_
_entity.id
_entity.type
_entity.pdbx_description
1 polymer ?
#
loop_
_entity_poly.entity_id
_entity_poly.type
_entity_poly.pdbx_seq_one_letter_code
_entity_poly.pdbx_strand_id
1 'polypeptide(L)'
;MFINTQRFFLFLLFAACSLFSIFGCDSVNPSKILEDVTGPRTPTLAASSAVTSVSFQNDILPILTARCAFAGCHVAGGPDNLDFSTYQTLKKGGEDGPVVIPGNPDESDIIEEIVSGRMPPGGPPLTDAQIQLFIDWINEGAMDGQLGQPVQPIEQNTLIDDDDREDDDDDEDDEDDNEDDEDDDDHDDEDDEDDNEDEEDDDRDDDNDKDDEDD
;
A
#
# COMPACT_ATOMS: atom_id res chain seq x y z
N MET A 1 26.11 -35.89 2.56
CA MET A 1 25.69 -36.65 3.75
C MET A 1 24.73 -35.80 4.59
N PHE A 2 23.55 -35.43 4.07
CA PHE A 2 22.56 -34.62 4.81
C PHE A 2 21.15 -34.85 4.25
N ILE A 3 20.66 -36.09 4.30
CA ILE A 3 19.25 -36.41 3.97
C ILE A 3 18.85 -37.60 4.85
N ASN A 4 18.50 -37.39 6.13
CA ASN A 4 17.67 -38.37 6.88
C ASN A 4 17.20 -37.98 8.30
N THR A 5 17.08 -36.70 8.65
CA THR A 5 16.60 -36.32 10.01
C THR A 5 15.12 -35.92 10.08
N GLN A 6 14.46 -35.64 8.94
CA GLN A 6 13.08 -35.14 8.93
C GLN A 6 12.00 -36.23 8.98
N ARG A 7 12.38 -37.52 9.03
CA ARG A 7 11.44 -38.65 9.12
C ARG A 7 11.33 -39.27 10.52
N PHE A 8 12.20 -38.89 11.45
CA PHE A 8 12.19 -39.44 12.81
C PHE A 8 11.23 -38.67 13.75
N PHE A 9 10.94 -37.40 13.47
CA PHE A 9 10.05 -36.58 14.30
C PHE A 9 8.55 -36.80 14.03
N LEU A 10 8.18 -37.38 12.88
CA LEU A 10 6.78 -37.64 12.52
C LEU A 10 6.18 -38.89 13.18
N PHE A 11 6.99 -39.75 13.81
CA PHE A 11 6.52 -40.96 14.48
C PHE A 11 6.28 -40.81 15.99
N LEU A 12 6.68 -39.69 16.61
CA LEU A 12 6.45 -39.45 18.05
C LEU A 12 5.15 -38.72 18.39
N LEU A 13 4.43 -38.18 17.39
CA LEU A 13 3.14 -37.49 17.62
C LEU A 13 1.91 -38.41 17.50
N PHE A 14 2.05 -39.62 16.95
CA PHE A 14 0.94 -40.56 16.80
C PHE A 14 0.63 -41.41 18.05
N ALA A 15 1.46 -41.34 19.10
CA ALA A 15 1.29 -42.18 20.30
C ALA A 15 0.50 -41.52 21.46
N ALA A 16 0.12 -40.24 21.35
CA ALA A 16 -0.59 -39.53 22.43
C ALA A 16 -2.12 -39.45 22.23
N CYS A 17 -2.66 -39.86 21.09
CA CYS A 17 -4.09 -39.77 20.78
C CYS A 17 -4.89 -41.04 21.13
N SER A 18 -4.39 -41.89 22.02
CA SER A 18 -5.04 -43.15 22.42
C SER A 18 -5.40 -43.24 23.92
N LEU A 19 -5.33 -42.12 24.66
CA LEU A 19 -5.67 -42.08 26.10
C LEU A 19 -6.76 -41.07 26.47
N PHE A 20 -7.61 -40.66 25.53
CA PHE A 20 -8.83 -39.89 25.86
C PHE A 20 -10.10 -40.66 25.47
N SER A 21 -10.11 -41.97 25.78
CA SER A 21 -11.36 -42.69 25.98
C SER A 21 -11.59 -42.76 27.48
N ILE A 22 -12.28 -41.78 28.09
CA ILE A 22 -13.32 -41.89 29.15
C ILE A 22 -13.73 -40.45 29.57
N PHE A 23 -14.62 -39.80 28.83
CA PHE A 23 -15.57 -38.86 29.46
C PHE A 23 -16.91 -39.05 28.78
N GLY A 24 -17.88 -39.47 29.60
CA GLY A 24 -19.15 -40.02 29.15
C GLY A 24 -20.02 -39.03 28.40
N CYS A 25 -20.80 -39.56 27.46
CA CYS A 25 -22.06 -38.97 27.07
C CYS A 25 -23.01 -39.07 28.28
N ASP A 26 -23.09 -38.03 29.10
CA ASP A 26 -24.20 -37.87 30.02
C ASP A 26 -25.43 -37.46 29.20
N SER A 27 -26.40 -38.36 29.20
CA SER A 27 -27.66 -38.26 28.46
C SER A 27 -28.50 -37.15 29.11
N VAL A 28 -28.43 -35.94 28.57
CA VAL A 28 -29.33 -34.85 28.98
C VAL A 28 -30.73 -35.19 28.51
N ASN A 29 -31.58 -35.57 29.46
CA ASN A 29 -32.99 -35.87 29.28
C ASN A 29 -33.78 -34.54 29.11
N PRO A 30 -34.44 -34.27 27.96
CA PRO A 30 -34.96 -32.94 27.64
C PRO A 30 -36.32 -32.59 28.26
N SER A 31 -36.81 -33.31 29.27
CA SER A 31 -38.15 -33.05 29.84
C SER A 31 -38.10 -32.53 31.27
N LYS A 32 -37.52 -31.33 31.49
CA LYS A 32 -37.81 -30.45 32.64
C LYS A 32 -37.03 -29.12 32.62
N ILE A 33 -37.30 -28.24 31.64
CA ILE A 33 -36.95 -26.81 31.78
C ILE A 33 -38.10 -25.97 31.21
N LEU A 34 -39.22 -25.97 31.92
CA LEU A 34 -40.20 -24.90 31.87
C LEU A 34 -40.43 -24.54 33.33
N GLU A 35 -40.40 -23.24 33.63
CA GLU A 35 -40.42 -22.61 34.96
C GLU A 35 -39.02 -22.26 35.50
N ASP A 36 -38.47 -21.13 35.05
CA ASP A 36 -38.06 -20.02 35.92
C ASP A 36 -37.26 -18.97 35.12
N VAL A 37 -37.95 -18.02 34.47
CA VAL A 37 -37.34 -16.81 33.91
C VAL A 37 -38.19 -15.61 34.32
N THR A 38 -38.32 -15.40 35.63
CA THR A 38 -38.88 -14.17 36.21
C THR A 38 -37.99 -13.61 37.31
N GLY A 39 -36.67 -13.59 37.07
CA GLY A 39 -35.73 -12.77 37.84
C GLY A 39 -35.50 -11.41 37.19
N PRO A 40 -35.28 -10.32 37.94
CA PRO A 40 -34.91 -9.03 37.39
C PRO A 40 -33.50 -9.15 36.79
N ARG A 41 -33.42 -9.19 35.45
CA ARG A 41 -32.13 -9.09 34.77
C ARG A 41 -31.64 -7.67 34.91
N THR A 42 -30.64 -7.50 35.79
CA THR A 42 -29.69 -6.39 35.75
C THR A 42 -29.23 -6.17 34.30
N PRO A 43 -29.08 -4.91 33.84
CA PRO A 43 -28.50 -4.64 32.54
C PRO A 43 -27.06 -5.14 32.54
N THR A 44 -26.82 -6.31 31.95
CA THR A 44 -25.48 -6.75 31.58
C THR A 44 -24.89 -5.69 30.67
N LEU A 45 -23.76 -5.13 31.10
CA LEU A 45 -22.94 -4.18 30.37
C LEU A 45 -22.90 -4.54 28.89
N ALA A 46 -23.25 -3.56 28.05
CA ALA A 46 -23.01 -3.60 26.63
C ALA A 46 -21.56 -4.04 26.38
N ALA A 47 -21.40 -5.17 25.69
CA ALA A 47 -20.12 -5.52 25.11
C ALA A 47 -19.80 -4.42 24.10
N SER A 48 -18.83 -3.57 24.45
CA SER A 48 -18.20 -2.67 23.49
C SER A 48 -17.53 -3.57 22.47
N SER A 49 -18.17 -3.76 21.31
CA SER A 49 -17.52 -4.36 20.15
C SER A 49 -16.35 -3.45 19.80
N ALA A 50 -15.15 -3.84 20.20
CA ALA A 50 -13.94 -3.22 19.71
C ALA A 50 -13.93 -3.43 18.19
N VAL A 51 -14.25 -2.38 17.45
CA VAL A 51 -14.14 -2.38 15.99
C VAL A 51 -12.64 -2.43 15.72
N THR A 52 -12.16 -3.59 15.27
CA THR A 52 -10.78 -3.71 14.79
C THR A 52 -10.72 -2.99 13.45
N SER A 53 -10.04 -1.84 13.42
CA SER A 53 -9.80 -1.08 12.20
C SER A 53 -8.74 -1.73 11.33
N VAL A 54 -8.81 -1.47 10.03
CA VAL A 54 -7.85 -1.97 9.05
C VAL A 54 -6.56 -1.15 9.13
N SER A 55 -5.42 -1.83 9.16
CA SER A 55 -4.10 -1.21 9.20
C SER A 55 -3.51 -1.14 7.79
N PHE A 56 -3.15 0.07 7.33
CA PHE A 56 -2.45 0.20 6.04
C PHE A 56 -1.19 -0.66 6.01
N GLN A 57 -0.35 -0.54 7.04
CA GLN A 57 0.95 -1.21 7.09
C GLN A 57 0.86 -2.75 7.12
N ASN A 58 -0.16 -3.30 7.78
CA ASN A 58 -0.27 -4.74 8.02
C ASN A 58 -1.22 -5.45 7.06
N ASP A 59 -2.25 -4.76 6.57
CA ASP A 59 -3.32 -5.35 5.78
C ASP A 59 -3.28 -4.91 4.31
N ILE A 60 -3.03 -3.62 4.04
CA ILE A 60 -3.12 -3.03 2.69
C ILE A 60 -1.78 -3.11 1.95
N LEU A 61 -0.70 -2.61 2.57
CA LEU A 61 0.61 -2.52 1.94
C LEU A 61 1.15 -3.88 1.47
N PRO A 62 0.98 -5.00 2.20
CA PRO A 62 1.40 -6.31 1.70
C PRO A 62 0.67 -6.73 0.41
N ILE A 63 -0.58 -6.29 0.22
CA ILE A 63 -1.33 -6.57 -1.01
C ILE A 63 -0.81 -5.68 -2.14
N LEU A 64 -0.64 -4.38 -1.88
CA LEU A 64 -0.09 -3.43 -2.86
C LEU A 64 1.30 -3.85 -3.35
N THR A 65 2.21 -4.19 -2.45
CA THR A 65 3.58 -4.62 -2.80
C THR A 65 3.63 -5.95 -3.54
N ALA A 66 2.71 -6.87 -3.26
CA ALA A 66 2.65 -8.15 -3.94
C ALA A 66 1.98 -8.09 -5.32
N ARG A 67 1.06 -7.14 -5.54
CA ARG A 67 0.15 -7.13 -6.69
C ARG A 67 0.22 -5.90 -7.57
N CYS A 68 0.78 -4.80 -7.10
CA CYS A 68 0.73 -3.52 -7.80
C CYS A 68 2.10 -2.81 -7.84
N ALA A 69 2.80 -2.72 -6.71
CA ALA A 69 4.09 -2.04 -6.57
C ALA A 69 5.27 -2.98 -6.85
N PHE A 70 5.33 -3.48 -8.08
CA PHE A 70 6.48 -4.22 -8.60
C PHE A 70 6.96 -3.59 -9.93
N ALA A 71 8.16 -3.98 -10.35
CA ALA A 71 8.83 -3.38 -11.51
C ALA A 71 7.96 -3.44 -12.78
N GLY A 72 7.73 -2.28 -13.41
CA GLY A 72 6.91 -2.14 -14.61
C GLY A 72 5.41 -1.93 -14.36
N CYS A 73 4.98 -1.92 -13.10
CA CYS A 73 3.63 -1.53 -12.68
C CYS A 73 3.72 -0.25 -11.82
N HIS A 74 3.06 -0.17 -10.67
CA HIS A 74 2.91 1.08 -9.92
C HIS A 74 4.01 1.27 -8.88
N VAL A 75 5.22 1.54 -9.39
CA VAL A 75 6.40 1.99 -8.64
C VAL A 75 6.87 3.32 -9.22
N ALA A 76 7.85 3.98 -8.59
CA ALA A 76 8.44 5.21 -9.14
C ALA A 76 8.81 5.07 -10.63
N GLY A 77 8.26 5.96 -11.47
CA GLY A 77 8.42 5.94 -12.93
C GLY A 77 7.55 4.92 -13.67
N GLY A 78 6.57 4.32 -12.99
CA GLY A 78 5.58 3.42 -13.56
C GLY A 78 4.43 4.14 -14.30
N PRO A 79 3.42 3.38 -14.78
CA PRO A 79 2.26 3.93 -15.45
C PRO A 79 1.53 4.98 -14.59
N ASP A 80 1.05 6.02 -15.26
CA ASP A 80 0.29 7.16 -14.70
C ASP A 80 1.02 7.87 -13.54
N ASN A 81 2.35 7.70 -13.47
CA ASN A 81 3.22 8.15 -12.39
C ASN A 81 2.72 7.75 -10.98
N LEU A 82 2.01 6.62 -10.89
CA LEU A 82 1.50 6.07 -9.64
C LEU A 82 2.56 5.19 -8.97
N ASP A 83 2.76 5.41 -7.67
CA ASP A 83 3.66 4.60 -6.86
C ASP A 83 2.98 4.13 -5.58
N PHE A 84 2.73 2.82 -5.48
CA PHE A 84 2.04 2.19 -4.35
C PHE A 84 3.02 1.52 -3.36
N SER A 85 4.31 1.85 -3.44
CA SER A 85 5.35 1.26 -2.57
C SER A 85 5.27 1.74 -1.12
N THR A 86 4.67 2.91 -0.88
CA THR A 86 4.52 3.52 0.44
C THR A 86 3.18 4.21 0.59
N TYR A 87 2.77 4.49 1.84
CA TYR A 87 1.58 5.29 2.11
C TYR A 87 1.68 6.69 1.48
N GLN A 88 2.84 7.34 1.61
CA GLN A 88 3.02 8.73 1.16
C GLN A 88 2.90 8.85 -0.36
N THR A 89 3.46 7.90 -1.09
CA THR A 89 3.40 7.86 -2.55
C THR A 89 1.99 7.49 -3.04
N LEU A 90 1.31 6.54 -2.38
CA LEU A 90 -0.09 6.21 -2.68
C LEU A 90 -1.01 7.42 -2.45
N LYS A 91 -0.84 8.11 -1.32
CA LYS A 91 -1.63 9.30 -0.96
C LYS A 91 -1.38 10.47 -1.91
N LYS A 92 -0.16 10.61 -2.44
CA LYS A 92 0.18 11.64 -3.42
C LYS A 92 -0.65 11.50 -4.70
N GLY A 93 -0.99 10.27 -5.09
CA GLY A 93 -1.66 9.99 -6.35
C GLY A 93 -0.70 10.06 -7.55
N GLY A 94 -1.30 10.06 -8.75
CA GLY A 94 -0.60 10.04 -10.03
C GLY A 94 -0.81 11.31 -10.83
N GLU A 95 -0.62 11.22 -12.15
CA GLU A 95 -0.80 12.32 -13.09
C GLU A 95 -2.23 12.88 -13.10
N ASP A 96 -3.23 11.99 -13.00
CA ASP A 96 -4.65 12.35 -12.98
C ASP A 96 -5.18 12.69 -11.58
N GLY A 97 -4.31 12.67 -10.57
CA GLY A 97 -4.64 13.00 -9.18
C GLY A 97 -4.80 11.79 -8.25
N PRO A 98 -5.60 11.91 -7.18
CA PRO A 98 -5.71 10.89 -6.16
C PRO A 98 -6.56 9.70 -6.62
N VAL A 99 -6.01 8.49 -6.48
CA VAL A 99 -6.72 7.23 -6.79
C VAL A 99 -7.48 6.64 -5.60
N VAL A 100 -7.29 7.24 -4.42
CA VAL A 100 -7.99 6.90 -3.17
C VAL A 100 -8.67 8.16 -2.66
N ILE A 101 -9.98 8.09 -2.47
CA ILE A 101 -10.78 9.15 -1.87
C ILE A 101 -11.19 8.71 -0.46
N PRO A 102 -10.54 9.25 0.59
CA PRO A 102 -10.85 8.89 1.97
C PRO A 102 -12.34 9.02 2.30
N GLY A 103 -12.93 7.95 2.82
CA GLY A 103 -14.34 7.86 3.17
C GLY A 103 -15.29 7.56 2.00
N ASN A 104 -14.78 7.46 0.77
CA ASN A 104 -15.60 7.18 -0.41
C ASN A 104 -14.97 6.11 -1.32
N PRO A 105 -15.17 4.81 -1.03
CA PRO A 105 -14.65 3.73 -1.86
C PRO A 105 -15.29 3.70 -3.25
N ASP A 106 -16.54 4.15 -3.39
CA ASP A 106 -17.28 4.12 -4.66
C ASP A 106 -16.73 5.13 -5.68
N GLU A 107 -16.13 6.23 -5.22
CA GLU A 107 -15.45 7.22 -6.05
C GLU A 107 -13.93 7.02 -6.10
N SER A 108 -13.40 5.95 -5.49
CA SER A 108 -11.96 5.67 -5.51
C SER A 108 -11.60 4.78 -6.70
N ASP A 109 -10.85 5.32 -7.67
CA ASP A 109 -10.44 4.60 -8.88
C ASP A 109 -9.75 3.27 -8.59
N ILE A 110 -8.97 3.18 -7.50
CA ILE A 110 -8.32 1.93 -7.11
C ILE A 110 -9.34 0.78 -6.91
N ILE A 111 -10.54 1.07 -6.42
CA ILE A 111 -11.60 0.08 -6.22
C ILE A 111 -12.21 -0.33 -7.56
N GLU A 112 -12.43 0.62 -8.47
CA GLU A 112 -12.94 0.32 -9.81
C GLU A 112 -11.99 -0.61 -10.57
N GLU A 113 -10.69 -0.31 -10.56
CA GLU A 113 -9.67 -1.07 -11.28
C GLU A 113 -9.51 -2.51 -10.76
N ILE A 114 -9.56 -2.72 -9.44
CA ILE A 114 -9.44 -4.06 -8.85
C ILE A 114 -10.73 -4.88 -9.03
N VAL A 115 -11.91 -4.25 -8.96
CA VAL A 115 -13.21 -4.94 -9.09
C VAL A 115 -13.49 -5.31 -10.56
N SER A 116 -13.13 -4.41 -11.49
CA SER A 116 -13.24 -4.70 -12.92
C SER A 116 -12.28 -5.80 -13.39
N GLY A 117 -11.27 -6.13 -12.58
CA GLY A 117 -10.25 -7.12 -12.90
C GLY A 117 -9.24 -6.65 -13.94
N ARG A 118 -9.22 -5.34 -14.28
CA ARG A 118 -8.18 -4.73 -15.11
C ARG A 118 -6.83 -4.78 -14.41
N MET A 119 -6.83 -4.61 -13.08
CA MET A 119 -5.65 -4.70 -12.23
C MET A 119 -5.76 -5.90 -11.24
N PRO A 120 -4.72 -6.76 -11.14
CA PRO A 120 -3.47 -6.74 -11.91
C PRO A 120 -3.60 -7.34 -13.33
N PRO A 121 -2.93 -6.78 -14.35
CA PRO A 121 -3.08 -7.20 -15.74
C PRO A 121 -2.51 -8.59 -15.95
N GLY A 122 -3.31 -9.50 -16.53
CA GLY A 122 -2.90 -10.88 -16.82
C GLY A 122 -2.60 -11.74 -15.58
N GLY A 123 -2.78 -11.20 -14.38
CA GLY A 123 -2.63 -11.91 -13.10
C GLY A 123 -3.97 -12.41 -12.57
N PRO A 124 -3.95 -13.26 -11.52
CA PRO A 124 -5.17 -13.58 -10.80
C PRO A 124 -5.72 -12.29 -10.14
N PRO A 125 -7.04 -12.06 -10.19
CA PRO A 125 -7.65 -10.93 -9.51
C PRO A 125 -7.45 -11.04 -7.99
N LEU A 126 -7.61 -9.91 -7.30
CA LEU A 126 -7.69 -9.92 -5.84
C LEU A 126 -8.91 -10.75 -5.40
N THR A 127 -8.81 -11.36 -4.23
CA THR A 127 -9.97 -12.06 -3.65
C THR A 127 -10.96 -11.05 -3.08
N ASP A 128 -12.23 -11.45 -2.97
CA ASP A 128 -13.28 -10.61 -2.36
C ASP A 128 -12.87 -10.11 -0.96
N ALA A 129 -12.19 -10.95 -0.18
CA ALA A 129 -11.68 -10.58 1.14
C ALA A 129 -10.59 -9.50 1.07
N GLN A 130 -9.71 -9.55 0.07
CA GLN A 130 -8.70 -8.51 -0.14
C GLN A 130 -9.35 -7.21 -0.60
N ILE A 131 -10.30 -7.27 -1.52
CA ILE A 131 -11.06 -6.08 -1.97
C ILE A 131 -11.80 -5.45 -0.79
N GLN A 132 -12.42 -6.26 0.07
CA GLN A 132 -13.11 -5.77 1.26
C GLN A 132 -12.17 -5.02 2.22
N LEU A 133 -10.91 -5.46 2.37
CA LEU A 133 -9.93 -4.72 3.17
C LEU A 133 -9.69 -3.30 2.63
N PHE A 134 -9.58 -3.13 1.30
CA PHE A 134 -9.46 -1.81 0.70
C PHE A 134 -10.71 -0.97 0.95
N ILE A 135 -11.91 -1.54 0.76
CA ILE A 135 -13.18 -0.84 0.98
C ILE A 135 -13.28 -0.36 2.43
N ASP A 136 -13.00 -1.25 3.39
CA ASP A 136 -13.09 -0.94 4.82
C ASP A 136 -12.05 0.12 5.22
N TRP A 137 -10.80 -0.04 4.78
CA TRP A 137 -9.74 0.94 5.03
C TRP A 137 -10.07 2.32 4.45
N ILE A 138 -10.63 2.38 3.24
CA ILE A 138 -11.04 3.65 2.63
C ILE A 138 -12.21 4.27 3.40
N ASN A 139 -13.22 3.49 3.77
CA ASN A 139 -14.34 3.94 4.61
C ASN A 139 -13.88 4.49 5.97
N GLU A 140 -12.81 3.91 6.53
CA GLU A 140 -12.15 4.36 7.76
C GLU A 140 -11.29 5.63 7.56
N GLY A 141 -11.25 6.19 6.35
CA GLY A 141 -10.54 7.42 6.04
C GLY A 141 -9.14 7.20 5.48
N ALA A 142 -8.84 5.99 5.00
CA ALA A 142 -7.60 5.64 4.30
C ALA A 142 -6.33 6.10 5.05
N MET A 143 -6.26 5.86 6.36
CA MET A 143 -5.17 6.34 7.20
C MET A 143 -3.99 5.37 7.23
N ASP A 144 -2.77 5.89 7.39
CA ASP A 144 -1.55 5.08 7.52
C ASP A 144 -1.55 4.21 8.79
N GLY A 145 -2.05 4.80 9.89
CA GLY A 145 -2.16 4.16 11.20
C GLY A 145 -3.53 3.54 11.47
N GLN A 146 -3.59 2.60 12.40
CA GLN A 146 -4.83 1.94 12.82
C GLN A 146 -5.67 2.86 13.73
N LEU A 147 -6.95 3.06 13.42
CA LEU A 147 -7.91 3.83 14.24
C LEU A 147 -8.28 3.17 15.60
N GLY A 148 -7.60 2.10 15.98
CA GLY A 148 -7.85 1.31 17.20
C GLY A 148 -6.63 1.12 18.10
N GLN A 149 -5.49 1.72 17.77
CA GLN A 149 -4.40 1.85 18.72
C GLN A 149 -4.57 3.22 19.39
N PRO A 150 -4.73 3.33 20.73
CA PRO A 150 -4.42 4.60 21.36
C PRO A 150 -2.99 4.91 20.95
N VAL A 151 -2.80 6.00 20.21
CA VAL A 151 -1.48 6.60 20.03
C VAL A 151 -0.98 6.79 21.45
N GLN A 152 -0.11 5.88 21.91
CA GLN A 152 0.60 6.10 23.16
C GLN A 152 1.21 7.48 22.99
N PRO A 153 0.99 8.42 23.93
CA PRO A 153 1.72 9.67 23.91
C PRO A 153 3.17 9.28 23.65
N ILE A 154 3.78 9.91 22.65
CA ILE A 154 5.21 9.82 22.50
C ILE A 154 5.73 10.37 23.83
N GLU A 155 6.02 9.50 24.79
CA GLU A 155 6.95 9.82 25.85
C GLU A 155 8.25 10.02 25.09
N GLN A 156 8.44 11.26 24.63
CA GLN A 156 9.74 11.82 24.39
C GLN A 156 10.45 11.74 25.73
N ASN A 157 10.98 10.57 26.04
CA ASN A 157 12.08 10.43 26.96
C ASN A 157 13.32 10.97 26.25
N THR A 158 13.26 12.25 25.88
CA THR A 158 14.43 13.11 25.82
C THR A 158 14.65 13.57 27.25
N LEU A 159 15.22 12.68 28.06
CA LEU A 159 16.21 13.12 29.04
C LEU A 159 17.40 13.59 28.20
N ILE A 160 17.27 14.79 27.66
CA ILE A 160 18.44 15.62 27.42
C ILE A 160 18.65 16.23 28.79
N ASP A 161 19.60 15.66 29.52
CA ASP A 161 20.17 16.31 30.67
C ASP A 161 20.80 17.62 30.13
N ASP A 162 20.04 18.70 30.21
CA ASP A 162 20.50 20.08 29.98
C ASP A 162 21.35 20.52 31.20
N ASP A 163 22.41 19.77 31.48
CA ASP A 163 23.44 20.14 32.45
C ASP A 163 24.81 20.00 31.75
N ASP A 164 25.57 21.09 31.81
CA ASP A 164 26.97 21.25 31.41
C ASP A 164 27.27 21.37 29.90
N ARG A 165 27.03 22.57 29.35
CA ARG A 165 28.08 23.18 28.53
C ARG A 165 28.32 24.63 28.97
N GLU A 166 29.37 24.75 29.76
CA GLU A 166 29.98 25.96 30.26
C GLU A 166 30.33 26.92 29.13
N ASP A 167 30.35 28.19 29.52
CA ASP A 167 30.88 29.34 28.79
C ASP A 167 32.25 29.04 28.18
N ASP A 168 32.45 29.42 26.91
CA ASP A 168 33.73 29.90 26.40
C ASP A 168 33.41 30.91 25.29
N ASP A 169 33.32 32.18 25.70
CA ASP A 169 33.69 33.31 24.87
C ASP A 169 35.15 33.11 24.45
N ASP A 170 35.43 32.95 23.15
CA ASP A 170 36.73 33.33 22.60
C ASP A 170 36.53 33.81 21.16
N ASP A 171 36.84 35.09 21.00
CA ASP A 171 37.10 35.79 19.75
C ASP A 171 38.06 35.01 18.86
N GLU A 172 37.85 35.01 17.55
CA GLU A 172 38.94 35.25 16.59
C GLU A 172 38.35 35.63 15.22
N ASP A 173 38.58 36.90 14.88
CA ASP A 173 38.53 37.45 13.54
C ASP A 173 39.48 36.63 12.64
N ASP A 174 38.96 36.01 11.59
CA ASP A 174 39.75 35.68 10.40
C ASP A 174 38.95 36.10 9.16
N GLU A 175 39.26 37.31 8.72
CA GLU A 175 39.12 37.75 7.34
C GLU A 175 40.03 36.83 6.49
N ASP A 176 39.49 35.75 5.92
CA ASP A 176 40.17 35.02 4.87
C ASP A 176 39.45 35.27 3.54
N ASP A 177 40.08 36.19 2.81
CA ASP A 177 40.01 36.37 1.37
C ASP A 177 39.96 35.00 0.66
N ASN A 178 38.85 34.71 -0.02
CA ASN A 178 38.91 33.83 -1.17
C ASN A 178 38.63 34.69 -2.39
N GLU A 179 39.74 35.03 -3.03
CA GLU A 179 39.86 35.59 -4.36
C GLU A 179 38.91 34.83 -5.30
N ASP A 180 38.05 35.60 -5.94
CA ASP A 180 37.27 35.19 -7.11
C ASP A 180 38.27 34.80 -8.21
N ASP A 181 38.60 33.51 -8.30
CA ASP A 181 39.32 32.96 -9.44
C ASP A 181 38.40 33.04 -10.67
N GLU A 182 38.76 33.99 -11.53
CA GLU A 182 38.34 34.17 -12.91
C GLU A 182 38.64 32.89 -13.72
N ASP A 183 37.69 31.97 -13.83
CA ASP A 183 37.66 31.02 -14.94
C ASP A 183 36.73 31.57 -16.04
N ASP A 184 37.33 32.46 -16.83
CA ASP A 184 36.91 32.84 -18.17
C ASP A 184 36.98 31.60 -19.09
N ASP A 185 35.91 30.79 -19.11
CA ASP A 185 35.69 29.85 -20.20
C ASP A 185 35.10 30.62 -21.40
N ASP A 186 36.01 31.20 -22.18
CA ASP A 186 35.81 31.58 -23.57
C ASP A 186 35.18 30.40 -24.36
N HIS A 187 33.90 30.53 -24.73
CA HIS A 187 33.28 29.80 -25.84
C HIS A 187 32.48 30.78 -26.69
N ASP A 188 33.22 31.74 -27.26
CA ASP A 188 32.78 32.51 -28.41
C ASP A 188 33.21 31.77 -29.69
N ASP A 189 32.26 31.73 -30.63
CA ASP A 189 32.47 31.76 -32.10
C ASP A 189 32.98 30.42 -32.71
N GLU A 190 32.45 29.81 -33.77
CA GLU A 190 31.66 30.15 -34.97
C GLU A 190 31.08 28.77 -35.45
N ASP A 191 30.01 28.54 -36.20
CA ASP A 191 29.53 29.13 -37.45
C ASP A 191 28.15 28.55 -37.77
N ASP A 192 27.31 29.40 -38.34
CA ASP A 192 26.14 29.06 -39.14
C ASP A 192 26.50 28.14 -40.32
N GLU A 193 25.77 27.04 -40.55
CA GLU A 193 25.41 26.61 -41.91
C GLU A 193 23.97 26.07 -41.94
N ASP A 194 23.10 26.90 -42.52
CA ASP A 194 21.86 26.54 -43.18
C ASP A 194 22.09 25.36 -44.15
N ASP A 195 21.35 24.26 -44.00
CA ASP A 195 21.08 23.34 -45.10
C ASP A 195 19.56 23.13 -45.19
N ASN A 196 18.95 24.06 -45.91
CA ASN A 196 17.58 23.99 -46.41
C ASN A 196 17.66 24.05 -47.94
N GLU A 197 17.82 22.90 -48.58
CA GLU A 197 17.55 22.65 -50.01
C GLU A 197 16.97 21.22 -50.09
N ASP A 198 15.66 21.07 -50.29
CA ASP A 198 14.99 20.95 -51.59
C ASP A 198 15.57 19.80 -52.44
N GLU A 199 14.77 18.75 -52.69
CA GLU A 199 14.53 18.03 -53.97
C GLU A 199 13.48 16.94 -53.63
N GLU A 200 12.19 17.15 -53.92
CA GLU A 200 11.50 16.86 -55.18
C GLU A 200 11.30 15.35 -55.47
N ASP A 201 10.04 15.05 -55.83
CA ASP A 201 9.57 13.94 -56.67
C ASP A 201 9.47 12.52 -56.09
N ASP A 202 8.22 12.08 -55.85
CA ASP A 202 7.67 11.03 -56.71
C ASP A 202 6.14 11.04 -56.68
N ASP A 203 5.57 11.51 -57.79
CA ASP A 203 4.22 11.21 -58.24
C ASP A 203 3.92 9.71 -58.12
N ARG A 204 2.71 9.37 -57.67
CA ARG A 204 1.89 8.35 -58.35
C ARG A 204 0.44 8.45 -57.92
N ASP A 205 -0.34 8.94 -58.87
CA ASP A 205 -1.74 8.63 -59.10
C ASP A 205 -2.08 7.17 -58.74
N ASP A 206 -3.18 6.97 -58.02
CA ASP A 206 -4.06 5.84 -58.34
C ASP A 206 -5.51 6.24 -58.06
N ASP A 207 -6.13 6.73 -59.12
CA ASP A 207 -7.56 6.74 -59.32
C ASP A 207 -8.15 5.35 -59.06
N ASN A 208 -9.15 5.26 -58.18
CA ASN A 208 -10.21 4.30 -58.41
C ASN A 208 -11.53 4.82 -57.82
N ASP A 209 -12.17 5.66 -58.64
CA ASP A 209 -13.60 5.57 -58.88
C ASP A 209 -14.06 4.10 -58.84
N LYS A 210 -15.02 3.78 -57.95
CA LYS A 210 -16.26 3.10 -58.32
C LYS A 210 -17.39 3.61 -57.45
N ASP A 211 -18.14 4.52 -58.06
CA ASP A 211 -19.60 4.51 -58.03
C ASP A 211 -20.14 3.07 -58.18
N ASP A 212 -21.19 2.75 -57.44
CA ASP A 212 -22.33 1.88 -57.80
C ASP A 212 -23.28 1.94 -56.58
N GLU A 213 -24.30 2.81 -56.61
CA GLU A 213 -25.68 2.48 -57.04
C GLU A 213 -26.33 1.43 -56.09
N ASP A 214 -27.23 1.85 -55.20
CA ASP A 214 -28.69 2.01 -55.38
C ASP A 214 -29.49 0.79 -54.86
N ASP A 215 -30.57 1.12 -54.14
CA ASP A 215 -31.71 0.30 -53.63
C ASP A 215 -31.52 -0.75 -52.52
#